data_AF-A0A5K1CGP8-F1
#
_entry.id   AF-A0A5K1CGP8-F1
#
_cell.length_a   1.000
_cell.length_b   1.000
_cell.length_c   1.000
_cell.angle_alpha   90.00
_cell.angle_beta   90.00
_cell.angle_gamma   90.00
#
_symmetry.space_group_name_H-M   'P 1'
#
loop_
_entity.id
_entity.type
_entity.pdbx_description
1 polymer ?
#
loop_
_entity_poly.entity_id
_entity_poly.type
_entity_poly.pdbx_seq_one_letter_code
_entity_poly.pdbx_strand_id
1 'polypeptide(L)'
;SLFNLSALWDLSFTTNQLTGHLPKDACRFQPNLEQLYVGAKNFDGPHPTSLSNATRFQVLTAESNKFSGPIPLELGSLSQLTYLNLGKNMLTNVPGNRELSILTSFT
;
A
#
# COMPACT_ATOMS: atom_id res chain seq x y z
N SER A 1 -18.67 3.57 -0.69
CA SER A 1 -17.35 3.15 -0.19
C SER A 1 -16.40 4.32 -0.37
N LEU A 2 -15.54 4.62 0.62
CA LEU A 2 -14.47 5.62 0.50
C LEU A 2 -13.59 5.34 -0.74
N PHE A 3 -13.45 4.06 -1.07
CA PHE A 3 -12.69 3.60 -2.21
C PHE A 3 -13.42 3.68 -3.58
N ASN A 4 -14.43 4.53 -3.68
CA ASN A 4 -15.15 4.83 -4.93
C ASN A 4 -15.15 6.34 -5.23
N LEU A 5 -14.36 7.12 -4.49
CA LEU A 5 -14.24 8.56 -4.67
C LEU A 5 -13.13 8.85 -5.69
N SER A 6 -13.48 8.84 -6.97
CA SER A 6 -12.53 8.94 -8.09
C SER A 6 -11.76 10.27 -8.17
N ALA A 7 -12.21 11.30 -7.45
CA ALA A 7 -11.56 12.59 -7.34
C ALA A 7 -10.50 12.67 -6.22
N LEU A 8 -10.36 11.62 -5.39
CA LEU A 8 -9.32 11.61 -4.35
C LEU A 8 -7.93 11.56 -4.98
N TRP A 9 -7.07 12.46 -4.52
CA TRP A 9 -5.65 12.52 -4.87
C TRP A 9 -4.76 12.34 -3.62
N ASP A 10 -5.24 12.76 -2.45
CA ASP A 10 -4.62 12.55 -1.15
C ASP A 10 -5.60 11.82 -0.22
N LEU A 11 -5.13 10.79 0.46
CA LEU A 11 -5.90 10.08 1.48
C LEU A 11 -5.02 9.74 2.69
N SER A 12 -5.41 10.25 3.86
CA SER A 12 -4.74 9.96 5.12
C SER A 12 -5.66 9.35 6.17
N PHE A 13 -5.19 8.27 6.79
CA PHE A 13 -5.77 7.64 7.97
C PHE A 13 -4.92 7.84 9.22
N THR A 14 -3.86 8.66 9.15
CA THR A 14 -2.91 8.83 10.26
C THR A 14 -3.59 9.31 11.54
N THR A 15 -3.05 8.94 12.71
CA THR A 15 -3.52 9.40 14.03
C THR A 15 -5.00 9.12 14.32
N ASN A 16 -5.51 7.98 13.84
CA ASN A 16 -6.86 7.51 14.14
C ASN A 16 -6.84 6.21 14.97
N GLN A 17 -8.01 5.82 15.47
CA GLN A 17 -8.26 4.54 16.14
C GLN A 17 -8.89 3.48 15.20
N LEU A 18 -8.80 3.71 13.88
CA LEU A 18 -9.31 2.77 12.88
C LEU A 18 -8.58 1.43 12.98
N THR A 19 -9.33 0.35 12.78
CA THR A 19 -8.85 -1.04 12.88
C THR A 19 -9.34 -1.87 11.70
N GLY A 20 -8.83 -3.09 11.58
CA GLY A 20 -9.16 -4.04 10.52
C GLY A 20 -8.24 -3.93 9.31
N HIS A 21 -8.67 -4.44 8.16
CA HIS A 21 -7.82 -4.53 6.97
C HIS A 21 -8.25 -3.57 5.86
N LEU A 22 -7.29 -3.18 5.02
CA LEU A 22 -7.62 -2.49 3.76
C LEU A 22 -8.38 -3.47 2.84
N PRO A 23 -9.48 -3.04 2.19
CA PRO A 23 -10.17 -3.89 1.23
C PRO A 23 -9.25 -4.29 0.08
N LYS A 24 -9.34 -5.54 -0.40
CA LYS A 24 -8.53 -6.03 -1.53
C LYS A 24 -8.61 -5.15 -2.79
N ASP A 25 -9.78 -4.53 -3.00
CA ASP A 25 -10.10 -3.67 -4.14
C ASP A 25 -9.98 -2.17 -3.82
N ALA A 26 -9.25 -1.82 -2.76
CA ALA A 26 -9.13 -0.46 -2.24
C ALA A 26 -8.69 0.56 -3.29
N CYS A 27 -7.95 0.22 -4.34
CA CYS A 27 -7.50 1.17 -5.35
C CYS A 27 -8.05 0.89 -6.75
N ARG A 28 -9.09 0.05 -6.85
CA ARG A 28 -9.72 -0.30 -8.14
C ARG A 28 -10.37 0.92 -8.84
N PHE A 29 -10.83 1.91 -8.09
CA PHE A 29 -11.61 3.04 -8.62
C PHE A 29 -10.95 4.41 -8.37
N GLN A 30 -9.64 4.43 -8.08
CA GLN A 30 -8.91 5.66 -7.74
C GLN A 30 -7.69 5.85 -8.62
N PRO A 31 -7.91 6.09 -9.92
CA PRO A 31 -6.81 6.35 -10.85
C PRO A 31 -6.04 7.64 -10.51
N ASN A 32 -6.65 8.54 -9.74
CA ASN A 32 -6.09 9.85 -9.40
C ASN A 32 -5.38 9.88 -8.04
N LEU A 33 -5.38 8.78 -7.28
CA LEU A 33 -4.74 8.78 -5.97
C LEU A 33 -3.22 8.90 -6.16
N GLU A 34 -2.64 9.93 -5.55
CA GLU A 34 -1.21 10.23 -5.59
C GLU A 34 -0.55 9.92 -4.24
N GLN A 35 -1.27 10.08 -3.13
CA GLN A 35 -0.71 9.93 -1.79
C GLN A 35 -1.64 9.11 -0.89
N LEU A 36 -1.07 8.10 -0.22
CA LEU A 36 -1.76 7.32 0.80
C LEU A 36 -0.91 7.22 2.06
N TYR A 37 -1.49 7.71 3.15
CA TYR A 37 -0.89 7.66 4.48
C TYR A 37 -1.73 6.74 5.38
N VAL A 38 -1.23 5.54 5.63
CA VAL A 38 -1.84 4.57 6.55
C VAL A 38 -1.01 4.51 7.82
N GLY A 39 -1.24 5.43 8.75
CA GLY A 39 -0.56 5.43 10.05
C GLY A 39 -1.52 5.15 11.20
N ALA A 40 -1.84 3.89 11.46
CA ALA A 40 -2.57 3.50 12.66
C ALA A 40 -1.97 2.23 13.25
N LYS A 41 -1.83 2.14 14.57
CA LYS A 41 -1.19 0.97 15.20
C LYS A 41 -1.93 -0.37 15.01
N ASN A 42 -3.06 -0.36 14.29
CA ASN A 42 -4.07 -1.41 14.32
C ASN A 42 -4.63 -1.83 12.95
N PHE A 43 -4.11 -1.37 11.80
CA PHE A 43 -4.46 -2.02 10.53
C PHE A 43 -3.73 -3.35 10.38
N ASP A 44 -4.41 -4.37 9.87
CA ASP A 44 -3.91 -5.73 9.71
C ASP A 44 -4.21 -6.31 8.31
N GLY A 45 -3.84 -7.58 8.12
CA GLY A 45 -4.03 -8.30 6.86
C GLY A 45 -2.97 -7.99 5.80
N PRO A 46 -3.17 -8.47 4.56
CA PRO A 46 -2.23 -8.24 3.46
C PRO A 46 -2.38 -6.84 2.84
N HIS A 47 -1.32 -6.36 2.21
CA HIS A 47 -1.44 -5.20 1.32
C HIS A 47 -2.35 -5.53 0.13
N PRO A 48 -3.27 -4.63 -0.24
CA PRO A 48 -4.14 -4.85 -1.39
C PRO A 48 -3.35 -4.76 -2.69
N THR A 49 -3.41 -5.82 -3.51
CA THR A 49 -2.76 -5.87 -4.83
C THR A 49 -3.29 -4.80 -5.78
N SER A 50 -4.52 -4.31 -5.56
CA SER A 50 -5.11 -3.23 -6.36
C SER A 50 -4.40 -1.88 -6.23
N LEU A 51 -3.48 -1.69 -5.27
CA LEU A 51 -2.68 -0.46 -5.15
C LEU A 51 -1.91 -0.14 -6.44
N SER A 52 -1.49 -1.16 -7.18
CA SER A 52 -0.80 -1.01 -8.48
C SER A 52 -1.66 -0.37 -9.57
N ASN A 53 -2.99 -0.34 -9.41
CA ASN A 53 -3.90 0.31 -10.36
C ASN A 53 -3.90 1.83 -10.25
N ALA A 54 -3.42 2.40 -9.12
CA ALA A 54 -3.27 3.83 -8.96
C ALA A 54 -1.96 4.28 -9.64
N THR A 55 -1.96 4.41 -10.96
CA THR A 55 -0.73 4.68 -11.75
C THR A 55 -0.10 6.05 -11.47
N ARG A 56 -0.80 6.96 -10.79
CA ARG A 56 -0.33 8.28 -10.38
C ARG A 56 0.27 8.31 -8.96
N PHE A 57 0.39 7.15 -8.32
CA PHE A 57 0.79 7.05 -6.93
C PHE A 57 2.26 7.41 -6.76
N GLN A 58 2.50 8.39 -5.91
CA GLN A 58 3.82 8.96 -5.62
C GLN A 58 4.30 8.59 -4.22
N VAL A 59 3.37 8.56 -3.25
CA VAL A 59 3.68 8.35 -1.84
C VAL A 59 2.81 7.24 -1.27
N LEU A 60 3.44 6.16 -0.80
CA LEU A 60 2.82 5.13 0.00
C LEU A 60 3.55 4.99 1.33
N THR A 61 2.87 5.32 2.42
CA THR A 61 3.35 4.96 3.76
C THR A 61 2.32 4.17 4.53
N ALA A 62 2.79 3.05 5.08
CA ALA A 62 2.03 2.15 5.93
C ALA A 62 2.87 1.71 7.14
N GLU A 63 3.81 2.56 7.57
CA GLU A 63 4.74 2.23 8.65
C GLU A 63 3.99 2.01 9.98
N SER A 64 4.49 1.11 10.82
CA SER A 64 3.99 0.90 12.19
C SER A 64 2.54 0.43 12.28
N ASN A 65 2.15 -0.48 11.37
CA ASN A 65 0.88 -1.20 11.43
C ASN A 65 1.13 -2.71 11.74
N LYS A 66 0.12 -3.54 11.53
CA LYS A 66 0.16 -5.00 11.70
C LYS A 66 -0.05 -5.71 10.35
N PHE A 67 0.32 -5.07 9.22
CA PHE A 67 0.22 -5.71 7.92
C PHE A 67 1.11 -6.96 7.84
N SER A 68 0.63 -8.00 7.17
CA SER A 68 1.25 -9.33 7.15
C SER A 68 1.16 -9.99 5.78
N GLY A 69 2.02 -10.97 5.52
CA GLY A 69 2.10 -11.65 4.22
C GLY A 69 3.06 -10.96 3.25
N PRO A 70 3.16 -11.46 2.01
CA PRO A 70 4.16 -11.01 1.06
C PRO A 70 3.88 -9.58 0.59
N ILE A 71 4.94 -8.80 0.37
CA ILE A 71 4.85 -7.51 -0.33
C ILE A 71 4.45 -7.79 -1.80
N PRO A 72 3.35 -7.23 -2.31
CA PRO A 72 2.92 -7.44 -3.69
C PRO A 72 3.94 -6.88 -4.69
N LEU A 73 4.43 -7.72 -5.61
CA LEU A 73 5.40 -7.31 -6.64
C LEU A 73 4.83 -6.27 -7.61
N GLU A 74 3.50 -6.21 -7.70
CA GLU A 74 2.77 -5.24 -8.50
C GLU A 74 3.01 -3.80 -8.03
N LEU A 75 3.47 -3.58 -6.78
CA LEU A 75 3.90 -2.24 -6.36
C LEU A 75 5.07 -1.71 -7.20
N GLY A 76 5.87 -2.59 -7.82
CA GLY A 76 6.91 -2.21 -8.77
C GLY A 76 6.41 -1.59 -10.06
N SER A 77 5.15 -1.83 -10.45
CA SER A 77 4.60 -1.20 -11.66
C SER A 77 4.24 0.27 -11.45
N LEU A 78 4.34 0.79 -10.23
CA LEU A 78 4.08 2.18 -9.88
C LEU A 78 5.27 3.07 -10.27
N SER A 79 5.36 3.41 -11.55
CA SER A 79 6.47 4.19 -12.12
C SER A 79 6.62 5.61 -11.56
N GLN A 80 5.60 6.15 -10.90
CA GLN A 80 5.64 7.47 -10.26
C GLN A 80 5.96 7.41 -8.76
N LEU A 81 6.12 6.22 -8.19
CA LEU A 81 6.35 6.06 -6.76
C LEU A 81 7.74 6.59 -6.39
N THR A 82 7.78 7.64 -5.57
CA THR A 82 9.01 8.28 -5.10
C THR A 82 9.28 8.02 -3.62
N TYR A 83 8.25 7.64 -2.87
CA TYR A 83 8.37 7.32 -1.46
C TYR A 83 7.56 6.07 -1.09
N LEU A 84 8.27 5.07 -0.58
CA LEU A 84 7.69 3.84 -0.05
C LEU A 84 8.23 3.58 1.36
N ASN A 85 7.34 3.56 2.35
CA ASN A 85 7.69 3.17 3.70
C ASN A 85 6.67 2.17 4.27
N LEU A 86 7.07 0.91 4.34
CA LEU A 86 6.31 -0.21 4.89
C LEU A 86 6.93 -0.75 6.19
N GLY A 87 7.85 -0.02 6.81
CA GLY A 87 8.62 -0.47 7.96
C GLY A 87 7.75 -0.79 9.19
N LYS A 88 8.29 -1.56 10.14
CA LYS A 88 7.60 -1.91 11.39
C LYS A 88 6.21 -2.56 11.15
N ASN A 89 6.18 -3.55 10.25
CA ASN A 89 5.04 -4.44 10.00
C ASN A 89 5.51 -5.91 10.11
N MET A 90 4.61 -6.86 9.85
CA MET A 90 4.88 -8.31 9.78
C MET A 90 4.95 -8.80 8.31
N LEU A 91 5.40 -7.93 7.41
CA LEU A 91 5.49 -8.23 5.98
C LEU A 91 6.62 -9.20 5.69
N THR A 92 6.39 -10.09 4.74
CA THR A 92 7.35 -11.09 4.29
C THR A 92 7.76 -10.85 2.85
N ASN A 93 8.78 -11.56 2.41
CA ASN A 93 9.05 -11.71 0.99
C ASN A 93 8.03 -12.68 0.34
N VAL A 94 8.05 -12.73 -0.99
CA VAL A 94 7.38 -13.80 -1.74
C VAL A 94 7.96 -15.15 -1.30
N PRO A 95 7.13 -16.16 -0.98
CA PRO A 95 7.61 -17.47 -0.55
C PRO A 95 8.61 -18.08 -1.55
N GLY A 96 9.71 -18.62 -1.04
CA GLY A 96 10.76 -19.23 -1.87
C GLY A 96 11.85 -18.27 -2.37
N ASN A 97 11.67 -16.94 -2.24
CA ASN A 97 12.73 -15.98 -2.57
C ASN A 97 13.62 -15.65 -1.37
N ARG A 98 14.94 -15.75 -1.59
CA ARG A 98 15.97 -15.38 -0.60
C ARG A 98 16.25 -13.88 -0.58
N GLU A 99 16.01 -13.20 -1.70
CA GLU A 99 16.25 -11.78 -1.89
C GLU A 99 14.92 -11.02 -1.96
N LEU A 100 14.91 -9.78 -1.47
CA LEU A 100 13.72 -8.94 -1.41
C LEU A 100 13.32 -8.49 -2.84
N SER A 101 12.54 -9.33 -3.54
CA SER A 101 12.26 -9.21 -4.97
C SER A 101 11.47 -7.96 -5.36
N ILE A 102 10.85 -7.28 -4.40
CA ILE A 102 10.24 -5.99 -4.67
C ILE A 102 11.30 -4.94 -5.05
N LEU A 103 12.53 -5.02 -4.54
CA LEU A 103 13.58 -4.05 -4.87
C LEU A 103 13.97 -4.10 -6.36
N THR A 104 13.94 -5.28 -6.98
CA THR A 104 14.22 -5.43 -8.42
C THR A 104 13.07 -4.98 -9.30
N SER A 105 11.92 -4.63 -8.71
CA SER A 105 10.75 -4.17 -9.46
C SER A 105 10.68 -2.65 -9.62
N PHE A 106 11.55 -1.89 -8.93
CA PHE A 106 11.64 -0.42 -9.01
C PHE A 106 12.72 0.08 -9.99
N THR A 107 13.16 -0.76 -10.92
CA THR A 107 14.13 -0.41 -11.98
C THR A 107 13.41 -0.05 -13.27
#